data_AF-A0A8T3PB26-F1
#
_entry.id   AF-A0A8T3PB26-F1
#
_cell.length_a   1.000
_cell.length_b   1.000
_cell.length_c   1.000
_cell.angle_alpha   90.00
_cell.angle_beta   90.00
_cell.angle_gamma   90.00
#
_symmetry.space_group_name_H-M   'P 1'
#
loop_
_entity.id
_entity.type
_entity.pdbx_description
1 polymer ?
#
loop_
_entity_poly.entity_id
_entity_poly.type
_entity_poly.pdbx_seq_one_letter_code
_entity_poly.pdbx_strand_id
1 'polypeptide(L)'
;MHRRTEDMMRTRLRSLIPLALVLVGGLAIPPASLVRSQETAGAHPVSVQMPHIAHIHTGACGRLVPSPLATLADVAAPAQISDTQPVMVSQPSPERVVYLTLEELLADGYAVAVHYPEETIRDAGLSIADSYVACGEVGGTRLPDGSLVIGLNEQNDSGYVGIAHLVPNPDAEDQTLMTLITVYLLPPLPDSLPSATPAAD
;
A
#
# COMPACT_ATOMS: atom_id res chain seq x y z
N MET A 1 56.92 -14.96 -10.68
CA MET A 1 56.49 -16.36 -10.89
C MET A 1 55.17 -16.32 -11.64
N HIS A 2 55.15 -16.77 -12.91
CA HIS A 2 54.00 -17.11 -13.81
C HIS A 2 52.84 -16.09 -13.90
N ARG A 3 52.60 -15.29 -14.97
CA ARG A 3 52.48 -15.53 -16.43
C ARG A 3 51.32 -16.47 -16.81
N ARG A 4 50.29 -15.93 -17.48
CA ARG A 4 49.48 -16.46 -18.63
C ARG A 4 48.01 -16.01 -18.56
N THR A 5 47.52 -15.10 -19.41
CA THR A 5 47.15 -15.20 -20.85
C THR A 5 45.84 -15.93 -21.13
N GLU A 6 44.92 -15.21 -21.80
CA GLU A 6 44.12 -15.62 -22.99
C GLU A 6 43.07 -16.72 -22.74
N ASP A 7 41.84 -16.75 -23.27
CA ASP A 7 41.28 -16.51 -24.61
C ASP A 7 39.74 -16.44 -24.41
N MET A 8 38.95 -15.56 -25.03
CA MET A 8 38.53 -15.57 -26.45
C MET A 8 37.66 -16.79 -26.85
N MET A 9 36.33 -16.60 -26.92
CA MET A 9 35.42 -17.30 -27.85
C MET A 9 34.07 -16.55 -27.81
N ARG A 10 33.75 -15.60 -28.70
CA ARG A 10 33.47 -15.74 -30.13
C ARG A 10 32.76 -17.05 -30.49
N THR A 11 31.42 -17.03 -30.50
CA THR A 11 30.66 -17.84 -31.46
C THR A 11 29.47 -17.04 -31.99
N ARG A 12 29.61 -16.57 -33.23
CA ARG A 12 28.53 -16.17 -34.13
C ARG A 12 27.76 -17.43 -34.56
N LEU A 13 26.45 -17.36 -34.82
CA LEU A 13 25.80 -18.01 -35.98
C LEU A 13 24.30 -17.64 -36.06
N ARG A 14 23.89 -16.87 -37.08
CA ARG A 14 23.09 -17.28 -38.27
C ARG A 14 21.62 -17.63 -37.93
N SER A 15 20.66 -16.78 -38.30
CA SER A 15 20.03 -16.72 -39.65
C SER A 15 18.99 -17.81 -39.88
N LEU A 16 17.70 -17.45 -40.03
CA LEU A 16 16.91 -17.56 -41.28
C LEU A 16 15.40 -17.43 -41.01
N ILE A 17 14.75 -16.64 -41.85
CA ILE A 17 13.30 -16.46 -42.05
C ILE A 17 12.80 -17.58 -42.99
N PRO A 18 11.55 -18.06 -42.84
CA PRO A 18 10.58 -17.98 -43.95
C PRO A 18 9.20 -17.53 -43.43
N LEU A 19 8.61 -16.43 -43.90
CA LEU A 19 7.73 -16.32 -45.08
C LEU A 19 6.84 -17.56 -45.32
N ALA A 20 5.59 -17.48 -44.87
CA ALA A 20 4.50 -18.32 -45.35
C ALA A 20 3.30 -17.43 -45.69
N LEU A 21 3.09 -17.29 -47.00
CA LEU A 21 1.95 -16.67 -47.66
C LEU A 21 0.91 -17.76 -47.91
N VAL A 22 -0.31 -17.64 -47.38
CA VAL A 22 -1.48 -18.40 -47.86
C VAL A 22 -2.66 -17.46 -48.02
N LEU A 23 -3.21 -17.51 -49.23
CA LEU A 23 -4.25 -16.68 -49.81
C LEU A 23 -5.55 -17.50 -49.89
N VAL A 24 -6.68 -16.80 -49.86
CA VAL A 24 -8.01 -17.16 -50.43
C VAL A 24 -8.98 -17.99 -49.58
N GLY A 25 -10.14 -17.36 -49.32
CA GLY A 25 -11.42 -17.97 -49.73
C GLY A 25 -12.51 -18.07 -48.67
N GLY A 26 -13.61 -17.33 -48.84
CA GLY A 26 -14.90 -17.67 -48.21
C GLY A 26 -15.71 -16.49 -47.70
N LEU A 27 -16.37 -15.76 -48.60
CA LEU A 27 -17.42 -14.82 -48.25
C LEU A 27 -18.73 -15.60 -48.01
N ALA A 28 -19.15 -15.70 -46.75
CA ALA A 28 -20.49 -16.17 -46.38
C ALA A 28 -21.10 -15.11 -45.44
N ILE A 29 -22.22 -14.50 -45.86
CA ILE A 29 -22.98 -13.53 -45.07
C ILE A 29 -24.07 -14.31 -44.31
N PRO A 30 -23.95 -14.53 -43.00
CA PRO A 30 -25.06 -15.04 -42.20
C PRO A 30 -26.06 -13.91 -41.86
N PRO A 31 -27.35 -14.26 -41.64
CA PRO A 31 -28.41 -13.30 -41.35
C PRO A 31 -28.22 -12.61 -40.00
N ALA A 32 -28.65 -11.34 -39.95
CA ALA A 32 -28.62 -10.48 -38.78
C ALA A 32 -29.51 -11.04 -37.66
N SER A 33 -28.90 -11.72 -36.69
CA SER A 33 -29.49 -11.88 -35.37
C SER A 33 -29.34 -10.58 -34.62
N LEU A 34 -30.46 -10.02 -34.16
CA LEU A 34 -30.51 -8.94 -33.17
C LEU A 34 -29.84 -9.43 -31.88
N VAL A 35 -28.53 -9.24 -31.79
CA VAL A 35 -27.78 -9.36 -30.54
C VAL A 35 -28.21 -8.17 -29.70
N ARG A 36 -29.03 -8.46 -28.70
CA ARG A 36 -29.28 -7.56 -27.58
C ARG A 36 -27.92 -7.33 -26.92
N SER A 37 -27.36 -6.13 -27.06
CA SER A 37 -26.25 -5.69 -26.21
C SER A 37 -26.73 -5.83 -24.77
N GLN A 38 -26.38 -6.95 -24.13
CA GLN A 38 -26.35 -6.99 -22.68
C GLN A 38 -25.21 -6.06 -22.34
N GLU A 39 -25.58 -4.83 -21.97
CA GLU A 39 -24.75 -3.97 -21.16
C GLU A 39 -24.58 -4.72 -19.84
N THR A 40 -23.65 -5.68 -19.85
CA THR A 40 -23.11 -6.25 -18.65
C THR A 40 -22.54 -5.06 -17.93
N ALA A 41 -23.27 -4.56 -16.93
CA ALA A 41 -22.74 -3.61 -15.96
C ALA A 41 -21.38 -4.17 -15.56
N GLY A 42 -20.32 -3.50 -16.03
CA GLY A 42 -18.97 -3.95 -15.80
C GLY A 42 -18.81 -4.06 -14.30
N ALA A 43 -18.66 -5.28 -13.80
CA ALA A 43 -18.03 -5.48 -12.53
C ALA A 43 -16.69 -4.74 -12.64
N HIS A 44 -16.60 -3.60 -11.97
CA HIS A 44 -15.33 -2.90 -11.85
C HIS A 44 -14.38 -3.93 -11.26
N PRO A 45 -13.20 -4.17 -11.88
CA PRO A 45 -12.20 -4.99 -11.23
C PRO A 45 -11.98 -4.34 -9.86
N VAL A 46 -12.28 -5.09 -8.79
CA VAL A 46 -11.84 -4.73 -7.45
C VAL A 46 -10.33 -4.60 -7.59
N SER A 47 -9.84 -3.35 -7.62
CA SER A 47 -8.42 -3.07 -7.67
C SER A 47 -7.81 -3.83 -6.51
N VAL A 48 -6.93 -4.79 -6.81
CA VAL A 48 -6.22 -5.52 -5.76
C VAL A 48 -5.42 -4.49 -5.00
N GLN A 49 -5.92 -4.13 -3.83
CA GLN A 49 -5.34 -3.12 -2.98
C GLN A 49 -4.01 -3.67 -2.46
N MET A 50 -2.89 -3.18 -2.99
CA MET A 50 -1.57 -3.65 -2.58
C MET A 50 -1.31 -3.34 -1.10
N PRO A 51 -0.57 -4.19 -0.39
CA PRO A 51 -0.18 -3.91 0.99
C PRO A 51 0.66 -2.62 1.05
N HIS A 52 0.55 -1.90 2.16
CA HIS A 52 1.34 -0.73 2.47
C HIS A 52 2.24 -1.00 3.65
N ILE A 53 3.38 -0.34 3.70
CA ILE A 53 4.35 -0.49 4.79
C ILE A 53 4.18 0.67 5.76
N ALA A 54 4.08 0.35 7.05
CA ALA A 54 3.94 1.34 8.11
C ALA A 54 5.20 1.39 8.98
N HIS A 55 5.65 2.57 9.34
CA HIS A 55 6.83 2.81 10.16
C HIS A 55 6.54 3.83 11.26
N ILE A 56 7.28 3.75 12.37
CA ILE A 56 7.50 4.90 13.25
C ILE A 56 8.78 5.61 12.83
N HIS A 57 8.70 6.93 12.73
CA HIS A 57 9.84 7.80 12.56
C HIS A 57 9.95 8.78 13.74
N THR A 58 11.17 9.18 14.06
CA THR A 58 11.42 10.39 14.86
C THR A 58 11.11 11.62 14.01
N GLY A 59 10.52 12.63 14.62
CA GLY A 59 10.17 13.90 14.00
C GLY A 59 8.66 14.09 13.82
N ALA A 60 8.33 14.97 12.87
CA ALA A 60 6.96 15.40 12.56
C ALA A 60 6.64 15.08 11.10
N CYS A 61 5.36 14.99 10.75
CA CYS A 61 4.96 14.81 9.35
C CYS A 61 5.54 15.97 8.49
N GLY A 62 6.14 15.64 7.36
CA GLY A 62 6.89 16.57 6.51
C GLY A 62 8.36 16.83 6.92
N ARG A 63 8.79 16.34 8.09
CA ARG A 63 10.19 16.42 8.58
C ARG A 63 10.59 15.15 9.33
N LEU A 64 10.32 14.00 8.72
CA LEU A 64 10.70 12.70 9.28
C LEU A 64 12.21 12.49 9.19
N VAL A 65 12.80 11.89 10.23
CA VAL A 65 14.15 11.31 10.11
C VAL A 65 14.06 10.12 9.14
N PRO A 66 14.85 10.07 8.04
CA PRO A 66 14.65 9.08 6.99
C PRO A 66 14.79 7.63 7.44
N SER A 67 15.62 7.35 8.44
CA SER A 67 15.72 6.02 9.04
C SER A 67 14.52 5.80 9.97
N PRO A 68 13.69 4.78 9.75
CA PRO A 68 12.62 4.46 10.67
C PRO A 68 13.21 4.02 12.02
N LEU A 69 12.51 4.39 13.09
CA LEU A 69 12.79 3.90 14.44
C LEU A 69 12.35 2.44 14.57
N ALA A 70 11.18 2.12 14.02
CA ALA A 70 10.60 0.79 14.05
C ALA A 70 9.81 0.54 12.77
N THR A 71 9.90 -0.70 12.28
CA THR A 71 9.01 -1.21 11.24
C THR A 71 7.77 -1.81 11.89
N LEU A 72 6.59 -1.48 11.36
CA LEU A 72 5.31 -2.01 11.80
C LEU A 72 4.80 -3.06 10.82
N ALA A 73 3.78 -3.81 11.22
CA ALA A 73 3.14 -4.77 10.34
C ALA A 73 2.54 -4.11 9.10
N ASP A 74 2.66 -4.79 7.97
CA ASP A 74 2.04 -4.42 6.70
C ASP A 74 0.55 -4.13 6.89
N VAL A 75 0.10 -3.06 6.26
CA VAL A 75 -1.30 -2.63 6.25
C VAL A 75 -1.92 -3.15 4.96
N ALA A 76 -2.84 -4.10 5.06
CA ALA A 76 -3.42 -4.77 3.90
C ALA A 76 -4.92 -5.00 4.08
N ALA A 77 -5.63 -5.25 2.98
CA ALA A 77 -7.02 -5.65 3.05
C ALA A 77 -7.17 -6.95 3.87
N PRO A 78 -8.17 -7.05 4.77
CA PRO A 78 -8.41 -8.28 5.51
C PRO A 78 -8.78 -9.42 4.56
N ALA A 79 -8.40 -10.65 4.91
CA ALA A 79 -8.65 -11.84 4.09
C ALA A 79 -10.14 -12.12 3.80
N GLN A 80 -11.04 -11.56 4.59
CA GLN A 80 -12.49 -11.60 4.41
C GLN A 80 -12.97 -10.17 4.14
N ILE A 81 -13.04 -9.79 2.87
CA ILE A 81 -13.53 -8.47 2.46
C ILE A 81 -15.06 -8.50 2.53
N SER A 82 -15.65 -7.59 3.32
CA SER A 82 -17.08 -7.27 3.21
C SER A 82 -17.25 -6.19 2.13
N ASP A 83 -18.34 -6.24 1.36
CA ASP A 83 -18.61 -5.34 0.22
C ASP A 83 -18.73 -3.84 0.61
N THR A 84 -18.69 -3.52 1.90
CA THR A 84 -18.71 -2.15 2.42
C THR A 84 -17.29 -1.65 2.66
N GLN A 85 -16.80 -0.76 1.79
CA GLN A 85 -15.52 -0.01 1.86
C GLN A 85 -14.30 -0.80 2.38
N PRO A 86 -13.29 -1.10 1.55
CA PRO A 86 -12.17 -1.92 2.01
C PRO A 86 -11.29 -1.11 2.97
N VAL A 87 -11.49 -1.28 4.27
CA VAL A 87 -10.56 -0.82 5.30
C VAL A 87 -9.36 -1.77 5.29
N MET A 88 -8.17 -1.21 5.11
CA MET A 88 -6.91 -1.95 5.23
C MET A 88 -6.46 -1.89 6.70
N VAL A 89 -5.92 -2.99 7.21
CA VAL A 89 -5.53 -3.11 8.62
C VAL A 89 -4.14 -3.73 8.72
N SER A 90 -3.37 -3.32 9.72
CA SER A 90 -2.12 -4.00 10.10
C SER A 90 -2.34 -5.50 10.26
N GLN A 91 -1.56 -6.29 9.53
CA GLN A 91 -1.65 -7.74 9.60
C GLN A 91 -1.12 -8.26 10.94
N PRO A 92 -1.57 -9.44 11.39
CA PRO A 92 -1.05 -10.06 12.61
C PRO A 92 0.45 -10.40 12.45
N SER A 93 1.31 -9.61 13.09
CA SER A 93 2.75 -9.87 13.12
C SER A 93 3.39 -9.34 14.42
N PRO A 94 4.63 -9.77 14.75
CA PRO A 94 5.39 -9.24 15.87
C PRO A 94 5.89 -7.81 15.63
N GLU A 95 6.00 -7.35 14.36
CA GLU A 95 6.42 -5.97 14.04
C GLU A 95 5.41 -4.92 14.54
N ARG A 96 4.20 -5.30 14.94
CA ARG A 96 3.24 -4.37 15.58
C ARG A 96 3.71 -3.81 16.92
N VAL A 97 4.81 -4.31 17.48
CA VAL A 97 5.26 -3.96 18.82
C VAL A 97 6.51 -3.09 18.77
N VAL A 98 6.51 -2.02 19.55
CA VAL A 98 7.59 -1.03 19.62
C VAL A 98 8.24 -1.05 21.00
N TYR A 99 9.56 -0.91 21.00
CA TYR A 99 10.43 -0.85 22.20
C TYR A 99 10.41 0.53 22.88
N LEU A 100 9.26 1.19 22.89
CA LEU A 100 9.01 2.45 23.60
C LEU A 100 7.64 2.39 24.25
N THR A 101 7.55 2.88 25.48
CA THR A 101 6.28 3.10 26.16
C THR A 101 5.49 4.18 25.45
N LEU A 102 4.17 4.13 25.62
CA LEU A 102 3.30 5.20 25.13
C LEU A 102 3.64 6.55 25.78
N GLU A 103 4.30 6.56 26.94
CA GLU A 103 4.74 7.81 27.58
C GLU A 103 5.97 8.41 26.90
N GLU A 104 6.96 7.59 26.58
CA GLU A 104 8.12 8.02 25.79
C GLU A 104 7.70 8.50 24.39
N LEU A 105 6.77 7.78 23.76
CA LEU A 105 6.22 8.17 22.46
C LEU A 105 5.46 9.50 22.49
N LEU A 106 4.92 9.91 23.64
CA LEU A 106 4.22 11.19 23.83
C LEU A 106 5.14 12.31 24.32
N ALA A 107 6.26 11.96 24.95
CA ALA A 107 7.22 12.91 25.50
C ALA A 107 8.09 13.58 24.42
N ASP A 108 8.35 12.86 23.33
CA ASP A 108 9.16 13.33 22.20
C ASP A 108 8.35 13.38 20.89
N GLY A 109 8.95 13.97 19.85
CA GLY A 109 8.34 14.04 18.52
C GLY A 109 8.50 12.74 17.75
N TYR A 110 7.41 12.00 17.60
CA TYR A 110 7.31 10.82 16.72
C TYR A 110 6.14 10.95 15.76
N ALA A 111 6.21 10.22 14.65
CA ALA A 111 5.11 10.08 13.71
C ALA A 111 4.99 8.65 13.19
N VAL A 112 3.76 8.21 12.95
CA VAL A 112 3.45 7.00 12.20
C VAL A 112 3.28 7.40 10.74
N ALA A 113 4.09 6.80 9.87
CA ALA A 113 4.05 7.07 8.43
C ALA A 113 3.78 5.77 7.67
N VAL A 114 2.93 5.83 6.66
CA VAL A 114 2.58 4.73 5.78
C VAL A 114 3.03 5.07 4.37
N HIS A 115 3.65 4.13 3.67
CA HIS A 115 4.13 4.32 2.31
C HIS A 115 3.84 3.12 1.41
N TYR A 116 3.93 3.35 0.10
CA TYR A 116 3.90 2.29 -0.89
C TYR A 116 5.02 1.26 -0.68
N PRO A 117 4.83 -0.01 -1.03
CA PRO A 117 5.89 -1.01 -0.91
C PRO A 117 7.03 -0.71 -1.90
N GLU A 118 8.23 -1.21 -1.62
CA GLU A 118 9.44 -0.86 -2.36
C GLU A 118 9.33 -1.14 -3.87
N GLU A 119 8.66 -2.23 -4.25
CA GLU A 119 8.41 -2.54 -5.66
C GLU A 119 7.57 -1.48 -6.35
N THR A 120 6.55 -0.94 -5.66
CA THR A 120 5.69 0.11 -6.21
C THR A 120 6.47 1.41 -6.33
N ILE A 121 7.28 1.77 -5.32
CA ILE A 121 8.14 2.95 -5.34
C ILE A 121 9.09 2.88 -6.55
N ARG A 122 9.77 1.73 -6.73
CA ARG A 122 10.71 1.52 -7.83
C ARG A 122 10.02 1.59 -9.18
N ASP A 123 8.90 0.90 -9.34
CA ASP A 123 8.23 0.76 -10.63
C ASP A 123 7.57 2.09 -11.06
N ALA A 124 7.12 2.91 -10.10
CA ALA A 124 6.59 4.24 -10.33
C ALA A 124 7.67 5.34 -10.41
N GLY A 125 8.93 5.04 -10.10
CA GLY A 125 10.02 6.01 -10.09
C GLY A 125 9.90 7.09 -9.01
N LEU A 126 9.23 6.77 -7.90
CA LEU A 126 9.02 7.71 -6.78
C LEU A 126 10.29 7.86 -5.94
N SER A 127 10.49 9.04 -5.36
CA SER A 127 11.46 9.22 -4.29
C SER A 127 10.90 8.67 -2.97
N ILE A 128 11.77 8.50 -1.96
CA ILE A 128 11.33 8.11 -0.60
C ILE A 128 10.37 9.15 0.00
N ALA A 129 10.55 10.43 -0.31
CA ALA A 129 9.67 11.47 0.20
C ALA A 129 8.28 11.43 -0.47
N ASP A 130 8.22 11.06 -1.75
CA ASP A 130 6.99 10.99 -2.53
C ASP A 130 6.24 9.66 -2.36
N SER A 131 6.82 8.69 -1.63
CA SER A 131 6.20 7.38 -1.43
C SER A 131 5.21 7.31 -0.27
N TYR A 132 5.27 8.28 0.65
CA TYR A 132 4.35 8.34 1.79
C TYR A 132 2.93 8.62 1.31
N VAL A 133 1.97 7.83 1.79
CA VAL A 133 0.54 7.95 1.46
C VAL A 133 -0.26 8.53 2.63
N ALA A 134 0.16 8.27 3.87
CA ALA A 134 -0.49 8.83 5.04
C ALA A 134 0.52 9.02 6.18
N CYS A 135 0.31 10.05 7.01
CA CYS A 135 1.16 10.35 8.16
C CYS A 135 0.35 10.96 9.31
N GLY A 136 0.66 10.56 10.54
CA GLY A 136 0.11 11.17 11.75
C GLY A 136 1.18 11.32 12.83
N GLU A 137 1.23 12.50 13.43
CA GLU A 137 2.08 12.75 14.61
C GLU A 137 1.53 12.02 15.82
N VAL A 138 2.42 11.45 16.64
CA VAL A 138 2.04 10.81 17.90
C VAL A 138 1.76 11.91 18.92
N GLY A 139 0.49 12.06 19.27
CA GLY A 139 0.06 13.09 20.21
C GLY A 139 -1.44 13.02 20.49
N GLY A 140 -1.88 13.79 21.48
CA GLY A 140 -3.28 13.88 21.88
C GLY A 140 -3.55 13.35 23.28
N THR A 141 -4.83 13.13 23.57
CA THR A 141 -5.29 12.67 24.89
C THR A 141 -5.49 11.17 24.90
N ARG A 142 -5.00 10.51 25.95
CA ARG A 142 -5.25 9.09 26.14
C ARG A 142 -6.72 8.80 26.41
N LEU A 143 -7.16 7.64 25.92
CA LEU A 143 -8.46 7.07 26.25
C LEU A 143 -8.47 6.54 27.69
N PRO A 144 -9.66 6.29 28.28
CA PRO A 144 -9.77 5.79 29.66
C PRO A 144 -9.06 4.46 29.91
N ASP A 145 -8.85 3.66 28.87
CA ASP A 145 -8.11 2.38 28.92
C ASP A 145 -6.59 2.57 28.80
N GLY A 146 -6.11 3.80 28.74
CA GLY A 146 -4.69 4.15 28.62
C GLY A 146 -4.15 4.11 27.19
N SER A 147 -4.96 3.74 26.19
CA SER A 147 -4.56 3.75 24.77
C SER A 147 -4.62 5.15 24.15
N LEU A 148 -4.07 5.30 22.95
CA LEU A 148 -4.10 6.52 22.16
C LEU A 148 -4.55 6.21 20.74
N VAL A 149 -5.41 7.06 20.17
CA VAL A 149 -5.77 7.01 18.75
C VAL A 149 -5.28 8.29 18.10
N ILE A 150 -4.50 8.15 17.04
CA ILE A 150 -4.03 9.27 16.23
C ILE A 150 -4.64 9.22 14.83
N GLY A 151 -4.93 10.38 14.26
CA GLY A 151 -5.34 10.49 12.86
C GLY A 151 -4.11 10.44 11.95
N LEU A 152 -4.23 9.69 10.84
CA LEU A 152 -3.26 9.69 9.75
C LEU A 152 -3.85 10.51 8.61
N ASN A 153 -3.23 11.65 8.33
CA ASN A 153 -3.62 12.53 7.25
C ASN A 153 -2.97 12.08 5.95
N GLU A 154 -3.67 12.31 4.85
CA GLU A 154 -3.17 12.08 3.51
C GLU A 154 -1.82 12.77 3.27
N GLN A 155 -0.96 12.09 2.53
CA GLN A 155 0.29 12.63 1.99
C GLN A 155 0.30 12.47 0.47
N ASN A 156 0.98 13.41 -0.20
CA ASN A 156 1.32 13.35 -1.62
C ASN A 156 0.14 13.09 -2.56
N ASP A 157 -1.02 13.69 -2.27
CA ASP A 157 -2.26 13.54 -3.05
C ASP A 157 -2.67 12.07 -3.30
N SER A 158 -2.32 11.18 -2.36
CA SER A 158 -2.54 9.74 -2.50
C SER A 158 -4.01 9.32 -2.28
N GLY A 159 -4.82 10.21 -1.69
CA GLY A 159 -6.19 9.99 -1.24
C GLY A 159 -6.35 9.00 -0.09
N TYR A 160 -5.26 8.50 0.50
CA TYR A 160 -5.31 7.63 1.67
C TYR A 160 -5.45 8.43 2.96
N VAL A 161 -6.32 7.99 3.86
CA VAL A 161 -6.45 8.53 5.22
C VAL A 161 -6.58 7.39 6.21
N GLY A 162 -6.34 7.62 7.50
CA GLY A 162 -6.41 6.52 8.44
C GLY A 162 -6.35 6.92 9.90
N ILE A 163 -6.17 5.92 10.74
CA ILE A 163 -5.85 6.06 12.15
C ILE A 163 -4.77 5.07 12.54
N ALA A 164 -4.01 5.39 13.60
CA ALA A 164 -3.24 4.39 14.33
C ALA A 164 -3.74 4.31 15.77
N HIS A 165 -3.99 3.09 16.24
CA HIS A 165 -4.34 2.78 17.62
C HIS A 165 -3.13 2.23 18.35
N LEU A 166 -2.66 2.96 19.35
CA LEU A 166 -1.50 2.65 20.16
C LEU A 166 -1.98 2.19 21.55
N VAL A 167 -1.66 0.96 21.92
CA VAL A 167 -2.10 0.34 23.18
C VAL A 167 -0.86 0.00 24.00
N PRO A 168 -0.80 0.35 25.30
CA PRO A 168 0.23 -0.17 26.19
C PRO A 168 0.22 -1.70 26.16
N ASN A 169 1.36 -2.34 25.94
CA ASN A 169 1.43 -3.79 25.89
C ASN A 169 1.36 -4.37 27.33
N PRO A 170 0.28 -5.06 27.73
CA PRO A 170 0.15 -5.59 29.08
C PRO A 170 1.11 -6.76 29.35
N ASP A 171 1.60 -7.42 28.29
CA ASP A 171 2.48 -8.58 28.37
C ASP A 171 3.98 -8.18 28.42
N ALA A 172 4.26 -6.90 28.65
CA ALA A 172 5.60 -6.33 28.73
C ALA A 172 6.30 -6.69 30.06
N GLU A 173 6.50 -7.98 30.35
CA GLU A 173 7.09 -8.41 31.62
C GLU A 173 8.55 -7.93 31.81
N ASP A 174 9.27 -7.74 30.70
CA ASP A 174 10.69 -7.36 30.68
C ASP A 174 10.97 -5.95 30.12
N GLN A 175 9.98 -5.07 30.06
CA GLN A 175 10.15 -3.69 29.56
C GLN A 175 10.70 -3.59 28.12
N THR A 176 10.71 -4.68 27.36
CA THR A 176 11.23 -4.70 25.99
C THR A 176 10.14 -4.37 24.99
N LEU A 177 8.94 -4.91 25.17
CA LEU A 177 7.84 -4.76 24.22
C LEU A 177 6.75 -3.89 24.83
N MET A 178 6.74 -2.59 24.57
CA MET A 178 6.03 -1.63 25.44
C MET A 178 4.74 -1.06 24.86
N THR A 179 4.65 -0.93 23.53
CA THR A 179 3.45 -0.40 22.86
C THR A 179 3.10 -1.25 21.65
N LEU A 180 1.85 -1.70 21.57
CA LEU A 180 1.26 -2.36 20.41
C LEU A 180 0.60 -1.31 19.51
N ILE A 181 0.84 -1.37 18.21
CA ILE A 181 0.31 -0.42 17.24
C ILE A 181 -0.45 -1.16 16.15
N THR A 182 -1.68 -0.71 15.92
CA THR A 182 -2.52 -1.18 14.81
C THR A 182 -2.88 0.01 13.94
N VAL A 183 -2.54 -0.07 12.65
CA VAL A 183 -2.89 0.94 11.66
C VAL A 183 -4.13 0.50 10.91
N TYR A 184 -5.05 1.44 10.71
CA TYR A 184 -6.23 1.31 9.88
C TYR A 184 -6.14 2.36 8.78
N LEU A 185 -6.18 1.93 7.53
CA LEU A 185 -6.00 2.80 6.38
C LEU A 185 -7.19 2.65 5.42
N LEU A 186 -7.77 3.78 5.08
CA LEU A 186 -8.84 3.90 4.11
C LEU A 186 -8.22 4.24 2.75
N PRO A 187 -8.57 3.50 1.68
CA PRO A 187 -8.24 3.87 0.32
C PRO A 187 -8.79 5.23 -0.10
N PRO A 188 -8.24 5.84 -1.17
CA PRO A 188 -8.97 6.83 -1.95
C PRO A 188 -10.36 6.30 -2.35
N LEU A 189 -11.37 7.16 -2.22
CA LEU A 189 -12.69 6.87 -2.76
C LEU A 189 -12.60 6.76 -4.28
N PRO A 190 -13.36 5.84 -4.92
CA PRO A 190 -13.43 5.80 -6.37
C PRO A 190 -14.01 7.12 -6.89
N ASP A 191 -13.43 7.64 -7.99
CA ASP A 191 -13.80 8.92 -8.62
C ASP A 191 -15.28 9.03 -9.06
N SER A 192 -16.02 7.92 -9.02
CA SER A 192 -17.43 7.82 -9.41
C SER A 192 -18.32 7.36 -8.26
N LEU A 193 -18.49 8.18 -7.23
CA LEU A 193 -19.75 8.13 -6.48
C LEU A 193 -20.81 8.80 -7.38
N PRO A 194 -21.95 8.15 -7.69
CA PRO A 194 -23.01 8.82 -8.43
C PRO A 194 -23.36 10.10 -7.68
N SER A 195 -23.23 11.24 -8.36
CA SER A 195 -23.62 12.53 -7.79
C SER A 195 -25.03 12.38 -7.23
N ALA A 196 -25.21 12.66 -5.95
CA ALA A 196 -26.53 12.65 -5.33
C ALA A 196 -27.40 13.65 -6.10
N THR A 197 -28.30 13.15 -6.93
CA THR A 197 -29.31 13.98 -7.58
C THR A 197 -30.10 14.65 -6.45
N PRO A 198 -30.14 15.99 -6.36
CA PRO A 198 -30.94 16.66 -5.35
C PRO A 198 -32.40 16.21 -5.50
N ALA A 199 -33.04 15.85 -4.39
CA ALA A 199 -34.47 15.57 -4.38
C ALA A 199 -35.21 16.82 -4.89
N ALA A 200 -35.99 16.67 -5.95
CA ALA A 200 -36.91 17.72 -6.37
C ALA A 200 -38.06 17.76 -5.36
N ASP A 201 -38.23 18.90 -4.70
CA ASP A 201 -39.44 19.27 -3.95
C ASP A 201 -40.65 19.44 -4.89
#